data_AF-A0A7K2YX16-F1
#
_entry.id   AF-A0A7K2YX16-F1
#
_cell.length_a   1.000
_cell.length_b   1.000
_cell.length_c   1.000
_cell.angle_alpha   90.00
_cell.angle_beta   90.00
_cell.angle_gamma   90.00
#
_symmetry.space_group_name_H-M   'P 1'
#
loop_
_entity.id
_entity.type
_entity.pdbx_description
1 polymer ?
#
loop_
_entity_poly.entity_id
_entity_poly.type
_entity_poly.pdbx_seq_one_letter_code
_entity_poly.pdbx_strand_id
1 'polypeptide(L)' 'MTRTVVVTGASAGIGRATARLFGARGDRVALLAR' A
#
# COMPACT_ATOMS: atom_id res chain seq x y z
N MET A 1 -1.73 16.61 -2.05
CA MET A 1 -0.81 16.09 -3.08
C MET A 1 -0.83 14.58 -3.02
N THR A 2 -1.12 13.90 -4.12
CA THR A 2 -1.09 12.43 -4.21
C THR A 2 0.36 11.93 -4.23
N ARG A 3 0.72 10.97 -3.38
CA ARG A 3 2.04 10.32 -3.39
C ARG A 3 1.98 9.00 -4.16
N THR A 4 3.11 8.60 -4.73
CA THR A 4 3.29 7.24 -5.25
C THR A 4 3.99 6.41 -4.17
N VAL A 5 3.37 5.32 -3.74
CA VAL A 5 3.85 4.47 -2.64
C VAL A 5 3.97 3.03 -3.12
N VAL A 6 5.08 2.37 -2.79
CA VAL A 6 5.29 0.95 -3.06
C VAL A 6 5.24 0.19 -1.74
N VAL A 7 4.41 -0.85 -1.66
CA VAL A 7 4.32 -1.72 -0.48
C VAL A 7 4.72 -3.14 -0.87
N THR A 8 5.82 -3.63 -0.30
CA THR A 8 6.26 -5.02 -0.41
C THR A 8 5.63 -5.87 0.71
N GLY A 9 5.48 -7.17 0.48
CA GLY A 9 4.80 -8.05 1.44
C GLY A 9 3.32 -7.71 1.62
N ALA A 10 2.67 -7.16 0.59
CA ALA A 10 1.30 -6.63 0.67
C ALA A 10 0.20 -7.70 0.76
N SER A 11 0.54 -8.99 0.68
CA SER A 11 -0.45 -10.08 0.70
C SER A 11 -1.19 -10.20 2.03
N ALA A 12 -0.60 -9.86 3.18
CA ALA A 12 -1.24 -10.05 4.49
C ALA A 12 -0.65 -9.13 5.58
N GLY A 13 -1.20 -9.22 6.79
CA GLY A 13 -0.68 -8.57 7.99
C GLY A 13 -0.48 -7.07 7.84
N ILE A 14 0.67 -6.60 8.33
CA ILE A 14 1.04 -5.18 8.33
C ILE A 14 1.13 -4.63 6.91
N GLY A 15 1.71 -5.37 5.96
CA GLY A 15 1.83 -4.92 4.56
C GLY A 15 0.46 -4.59 3.95
N ARG A 16 -0.53 -5.48 4.15
CA ARG A 16 -1.91 -5.25 3.70
C ARG A 16 -2.55 -4.04 4.41
N ALA A 17 -2.38 -3.92 5.72
CA ALA A 17 -2.93 -2.79 6.48
C ALA A 17 -2.33 -1.45 6.04
N THR A 18 -1.02 -1.40 5.82
CA THR A 18 -0.29 -0.23 5.31
C THR A 18 -0.76 0.17 3.92
N ALA A 19 -0.89 -0.80 3.00
CA ALA A 19 -1.42 -0.54 1.66
C ALA A 19 -2.82 0.08 1.69
N ARG A 20 -3.71 -0.44 2.55
CA ARG A 20 -5.06 0.10 2.74
C ARG A 20 -5.04 1.52 3.31
N LEU A 21 -4.17 1.79 4.28
CA LEU A 21 -4.06 3.11 4.89
C LEU A 21 -3.61 4.17 3.88
N PHE A 22 -2.60 3.87 3.04
CA PHE A 22 -2.16 4.79 1.99
C PHE A 22 -3.24 4.96 0.91
N GLY A 23 -3.91 3.89 0.49
CA GLY A 23 -5.03 3.98 -0.45
C GLY A 23 -6.18 4.86 0.07
N ALA A 24 -6.53 4.73 1.35
CA ALA A 24 -7.57 5.53 2.00
C ALA A 24 -7.22 7.04 2.08
N ARG A 25 -5.93 7.38 2.03
CA ARG A 25 -5.45 8.78 1.98
C ARG A 25 -5.43 9.36 0.55
N GLY A 26 -5.79 8.56 -0.46
CA GLY A 26 -5.79 8.95 -1.86
C GLY A 26 -4.42 8.86 -2.54
N ASP A 27 -3.49 8.08 -1.96
CA ASP A 27 -2.19 7.83 -2.58
C ASP A 27 -2.30 6.76 -3.68
N ARG A 28 -1.41 6.84 -4.68
CA ARG A 28 -1.27 5.82 -5.72
C ARG A 28 -0.37 4.70 -5.20
N VAL A 29 -0.97 3.55 -4.88
CA VAL A 29 -0.26 2.44 -4.22
C VAL A 29 0.04 1.30 -5.21
N ALA A 30 1.30 0.91 -5.32
CA ALA A 30 1.73 -0.30 -6.01
C ALA A 30 2.00 -1.42 -4.98
N LEU A 31 1.45 -2.62 -5.23
CA LEU A 31 1.54 -3.77 -4.34
C LEU A 31 2.48 -4.81 -4.92
N LEU A 32 3.47 -5.25 -4.13
CA LEU A 32 4.40 -6.32 -4.49
C LEU A 32 4.31 -7.43 -3.46
N ALA A 33 3.92 -8.62 -3.90
CA ALA A 33 3.87 -9.80 -3.06
C ALA A 33 3.94 -11.10 -3.88
N ARG A 34 4.07 -12.22 -3.17
CA ARG A 34 4.10 -13.59 -3.68
C ARG A 34 2.77 -14.30 -3.43
#